data_AF-A0A2G6QD36-F1
#
_entry.id   AF-A0A2G6QD36-F1
#
_cell.length_a   1.000
_cell.length_b   1.000
_cell.length_c   1.000
_cell.angle_alpha   90.00
_cell.angle_beta   90.00
_cell.angle_gamma   90.00
#
_symmetry.space_group_name_H-M   'P 1'
#
loop_
_entity.id
_entity.type
_entity.pdbx_description
1 polymer ?
#
loop_
_entity_poly.entity_id
_entity_poly.type
_entity_poly.pdbx_seq_one_letter_code
_entity_poly.pdbx_strand_id
1 'polypeptide(L)'
;MKAYHVQHSDGEHQEVVFAETTGKAKMKIETYGWCEYTEVRANRVKVFYQYSDLGYVPKEAMLKSGWWFECEKCSTTCTEEDTVVIDEKVFCEKCRQS
;
A
#
# COMPACT_ATOMS: atom_id res chain seq x y z
N MET A 1 0.47 -15.88 5.11
CA MET A 1 0.30 -14.84 6.18
C MET A 1 -1.00 -14.07 5.92
N LYS A 2 -1.49 -13.21 6.83
CA LYS A 2 -2.67 -12.36 6.57
C LYS A 2 -2.21 -10.97 6.11
N ALA A 3 -2.91 -10.38 5.15
CA ALA A 3 -2.69 -8.99 4.75
C ALA A 3 -3.45 -8.02 5.65
N TYR A 4 -2.79 -6.92 5.99
CA TYR A 4 -3.33 -5.85 6.82
C TYR A 4 -3.07 -4.50 6.15
N HIS A 5 -4.11 -3.71 5.96
CA HIS A 5 -3.96 -2.27 5.75
C HIS A 5 -3.60 -1.66 7.10
N VAL A 6 -2.38 -1.15 7.19
CA VAL A 6 -1.90 -0.38 8.33
C VAL A 6 -1.84 1.08 7.97
N GLN A 7 -2.23 1.94 8.90
CA GLN A 7 -2.21 3.39 8.71
C GLN A 7 -2.08 4.08 10.07
N HIS A 8 -1.64 5.33 10.04
CA HIS A 8 -1.70 6.18 11.21
C HIS A 8 -3.17 6.60 11.52
N SER A 9 -3.39 7.13 12.72
CA SER A 9 -4.74 7.44 13.21
C SER A 9 -5.41 8.61 12.47
N ASP A 10 -4.61 9.48 11.86
CA ASP A 10 -5.04 10.58 10.98
C ASP A 10 -5.35 10.11 9.55
N GLY A 11 -5.02 8.87 9.20
CA GLY A 11 -5.20 8.32 7.85
C GLY A 11 -4.00 8.48 6.94
N GLU A 12 -2.87 9.02 7.42
CA GLU A 12 -1.62 9.08 6.67
C GLU A 12 -0.80 7.79 6.83
N HIS A 13 0.29 7.69 6.05
CA HIS A 13 1.23 6.56 6.10
C HIS A 13 0.54 5.20 5.92
N GLN A 14 -0.27 5.09 4.86
CA GLN A 14 -1.03 3.89 4.54
C GLN A 14 -0.15 2.84 3.84
N GLU A 15 -0.15 1.61 4.34
CA GLU A 15 0.60 0.50 3.76
C GLU A 15 -0.20 -0.82 3.83
N VAL A 16 0.16 -1.78 2.99
CA VAL A 16 -0.30 -3.17 3.14
C VAL A 16 0.86 -4.04 3.59
N VAL A 17 0.73 -4.63 4.78
CA VAL A 17 1.74 -5.52 5.36
C VAL A 17 1.21 -6.92 5.60
N PHE A 18 2.09 -7.92 5.53
CA PHE A 18 1.76 -9.30 5.85
C PHE A 18 2.22 -9.69 7.26
N ALA A 19 1.30 -10.23 8.08
CA ALA A 19 1.57 -10.65 9.46
C ALA A 19 0.66 -11.81 9.91
N GLU A 20 1.00 -12.51 11.00
CA GLU A 20 0.12 -13.55 11.57
C GLU A 20 -1.05 -12.96 12.37
N THR A 21 -0.78 -11.84 13.04
CA THR A 21 -1.69 -11.15 13.98
C THR A 21 -1.73 -9.66 13.72
N THR A 22 -2.80 -9.01 14.19
CA THR A 22 -2.98 -7.56 14.08
C THR A 22 -1.87 -6.80 14.81
N GLY A 23 -1.45 -7.26 15.99
CA GLY A 23 -0.37 -6.60 16.74
C GLY A 23 0.98 -6.66 16.02
N LYS A 24 1.30 -7.80 15.39
CA LYS A 24 2.48 -7.91 14.53
C LYS A 24 2.41 -7.03 13.29
N ALA A 25 1.21 -6.84 12.70
CA ALA A 25 1.04 -5.91 11.59
C ALA A 25 1.33 -4.46 11.99
N LYS A 26 0.84 -4.03 13.16
CA LYS A 26 1.07 -2.67 13.68
C LYS A 26 2.55 -2.36 13.93
N MET A 27 3.35 -3.38 14.25
CA MET A 27 4.80 -3.24 14.46
C MET A 27 5.61 -3.19 13.15
N LYS A 28 4.96 -3.30 11.98
CA LYS A 28 5.62 -3.34 10.66
C LYS A 28 5.46 -2.08 9.82
N ILE A 29 4.62 -1.12 10.23
CA ILE A 29 4.47 0.15 9.52
C ILE A 29 5.82 0.90 9.51
N GLU A 30 6.15 1.58 8.41
CA GLU A 30 7.44 2.28 8.26
C GLU A 30 7.65 3.33 9.36
N THR A 31 6.57 3.95 9.83
CA THR A 31 6.57 4.96 10.89
C THR A 31 6.64 4.38 12.31
N TYR A 32 6.81 3.07 12.47
CA TYR A 32 6.91 2.43 13.78
C TYR A 32 8.13 2.96 14.55
N GLY A 33 7.88 3.71 15.61
CA GLY A 33 8.89 4.44 16.39
C GLY A 33 8.78 5.96 16.35
N TRP A 34 7.95 6.50 15.43
CA TRP A 34 7.61 7.94 15.37
C TRP A 34 6.20 8.22 15.91
N CYS A 35 5.39 7.18 16.05
CA CYS A 35 4.04 7.24 16.62
C CYS A 35 3.88 6.18 17.71
N GLU A 36 2.93 6.42 18.61
CA GLU A 36 2.57 5.46 19.64
C GLU A 36 1.88 4.25 19.02
N TYR A 37 2.11 3.07 19.59
CA TYR A 37 1.45 1.84 19.11
C TYR A 37 -0.08 2.01 19.06
N THR A 38 -0.68 2.78 19.97
CA THR A 38 -2.12 3.05 20.01
C THR A 38 -2.64 3.86 18.82
N GLU A 39 -1.78 4.61 18.15
CA GLU A 39 -2.10 5.47 17.01
C GLU A 39 -2.11 4.71 15.69
N VAL A 40 -1.47 3.53 15.63
CA VAL A 40 -1.50 2.69 14.43
C VAL A 40 -2.82 1.88 14.37
N ARG A 41 -3.52 1.98 13.25
CA ARG A 41 -4.69 1.14 12.91
C ARG A 41 -4.26 0.02 11.98
N ALA A 42 -4.85 -1.16 12.13
CA ALA A 42 -4.54 -2.33 11.32
C ALA A 42 -5.80 -3.13 11.02
N ASN A 43 -6.25 -3.09 9.77
CA ASN A 43 -7.47 -3.75 9.30
C ASN A 43 -7.14 -4.86 8.32
N ARG A 44 -7.82 -6.02 8.44
CA ARG A 44 -7.58 -7.14 7.52
C ARG A 44 -8.11 -6.83 6.13
N VAL A 45 -7.28 -7.06 5.11
CA VAL A 45 -7.67 -6.90 3.69
C VAL A 45 -7.60 -8.25 3.00
N LYS A 46 -8.71 -9.00 3.01
CA LYS A 46 -8.74 -10.41 2.57
C LYS A 46 -8.35 -10.61 1.11
N VAL A 47 -8.67 -9.64 0.24
CA VAL A 47 -8.37 -9.71 -1.20
C VAL A 47 -6.87 -9.84 -1.48
N PHE A 48 -6.01 -9.37 -0.56
CA PHE A 48 -4.56 -9.44 -0.72
C PHE A 48 -3.89 -10.67 -0.11
N TYR A 49 -4.64 -11.59 0.50
CA TYR A 49 -4.05 -12.77 1.15
C TYR A 49 -3.32 -13.67 0.15
N GLN A 50 -3.79 -13.69 -1.10
CA GLN A 50 -3.17 -14.42 -2.20
C GLN A 50 -1.73 -13.98 -2.51
N TYR A 51 -1.34 -12.76 -2.14
CA TYR A 51 0.01 -12.24 -2.37
C TYR A 51 0.94 -12.49 -1.18
N SER A 52 0.52 -13.26 -0.17
CA SER A 52 1.30 -13.40 1.06
C SER A 52 2.64 -14.12 0.86
N ASP A 53 2.75 -14.97 -0.15
CA ASP A 53 3.99 -15.67 -0.47
C ASP A 53 4.96 -14.78 -1.25
N LEU A 54 4.45 -13.74 -1.91
CA LEU A 54 5.25 -12.72 -2.60
C LEU A 54 5.84 -11.69 -1.61
N GLY A 55 5.19 -11.53 -0.45
CA GLY A 55 5.63 -10.61 0.61
C GLY A 55 5.24 -9.15 0.40
N TYR A 56 4.73 -8.79 -0.78
CA TYR A 56 4.15 -7.48 -1.11
C TYR A 56 2.93 -7.67 -2.02
N VAL A 57 2.09 -6.64 -2.12
CA VAL A 57 0.97 -6.63 -3.08
C VAL A 57 1.42 -5.88 -4.34
N PRO A 58 1.32 -6.47 -5.54
CA PRO A 58 1.67 -5.77 -6.78
C PRO A 58 0.87 -4.48 -6.93
N LYS A 59 1.50 -3.39 -7.41
CA LYS A 59 0.81 -2.10 -7.54
C LYS A 59 -0.44 -2.16 -8.41
N GLU A 60 -0.42 -2.97 -9.47
CA GLU A 60 -1.61 -3.21 -10.30
C GLU A 60 -2.80 -3.78 -9.50
N ALA A 61 -2.53 -4.69 -8.57
CA ALA A 61 -3.57 -5.28 -7.72
C ALA A 61 -4.07 -4.30 -6.65
N MET A 62 -3.18 -3.43 -6.15
CA MET A 62 -3.56 -2.36 -5.24
C MET A 62 -4.48 -1.34 -5.94
N LEU A 63 -4.10 -0.89 -7.14
CA LEU A 63 -4.90 0.03 -7.97
C LEU A 63 -6.30 -0.53 -8.23
N LYS A 64 -6.40 -1.80 -8.67
CA LYS A 64 -7.67 -2.53 -8.87
C LYS A 64 -8.55 -2.65 -7.61
N SER A 65 -7.95 -2.47 -6.44
CA SER A 65 -8.65 -2.50 -5.15
C SER A 65 -8.96 -1.10 -4.62
N GLY A 66 -8.82 -0.06 -5.46
CA GLY A 66 -9.15 1.32 -5.13
C GLY A 66 -8.03 2.11 -4.45
N TRP A 67 -6.79 1.59 -4.43
CA TRP A 67 -5.64 2.39 -4.00
C TRP A 67 -5.26 3.39 -5.10
N TRP A 68 -4.63 4.47 -4.68
CA TRP A 68 -3.98 5.42 -5.58
C TRP A 68 -2.49 5.51 -5.23
N PHE A 69 -1.70 5.94 -6.18
CA PHE A 69 -0.28 6.22 -5.98
C PHE A 69 0.08 7.56 -6.63
N GLU A 70 1.25 8.08 -6.29
CA GLU A 70 1.81 9.20 -7.04
C GLU A 70 2.54 8.70 -8.29
N CYS A 71 2.44 9.47 -9.38
CA CYS A 71 3.30 9.28 -10.54
C CYS A 71 4.76 9.49 -10.13
N GLU A 72 5.61 8.51 -10.40
CA GLU A 72 7.04 8.53 -10.09
C GLU A 72 7.78 9.77 -10.61
N LYS A 73 7.29 10.38 -11.71
CA LYS A 73 7.96 11.51 -12.37
C LYS A 73 7.43 12.89 -12.00
N CYS A 74 6.13 13.00 -11.72
CA CYS A 74 5.48 14.30 -11.57
C CYS A 74 4.55 14.41 -10.36
N SER A 75 4.52 13.39 -9.51
CA SER A 75 3.69 13.30 -8.30
C SER A 75 2.20 13.50 -8.50
N THR A 76 1.71 13.44 -9.74
CA THR A 76 0.27 13.46 -10.02
C THR A 76 -0.36 12.20 -9.45
N THR A 77 -1.47 12.34 -8.73
CA THR A 77 -2.26 11.22 -8.24
C THR A 77 -2.71 10.34 -9.40
N CYS A 78 -2.49 9.05 -9.26
CA CYS A 78 -2.68 8.00 -10.25
C CYS A 78 -3.59 6.93 -9.66
N THR A 79 -4.69 6.65 -10.32
CA THR A 79 -5.72 5.64 -9.95
C THR A 79 -5.73 4.51 -10.98
N GLU A 80 -6.59 3.50 -10.82
CA GLU A 80 -6.70 2.41 -11.80
C GLU A 80 -6.94 2.90 -13.24
N GLU A 81 -7.69 4.01 -13.40
CA GLU A 81 -8.17 4.47 -14.72
C GLU A 81 -7.10 5.18 -15.55
N ASP A 82 -6.13 5.83 -14.91
CA ASP A 82 -5.20 6.78 -15.53
C ASP A 82 -3.72 6.44 -15.31
N THR A 83 -3.44 5.16 -15.03
CA THR A 83 -2.12 4.64 -14.65
C THR A 83 -1.57 3.61 -15.62
N VAL A 84 -0.25 3.61 -15.78
CA VAL A 84 0.54 2.47 -16.25
C VAL A 84 1.52 2.04 -15.15
N VAL A 85 1.60 0.74 -14.88
CA VAL A 85 2.61 0.15 -13.98
C VAL A 85 3.74 -0.46 -14.80
N ILE A 86 4.99 -0.05 -14.55
CA ILE A 86 6.19 -0.60 -15.19
C ILE A 86 7.21 -0.90 -14.08
N ASP A 87 7.64 -2.15 -13.95
CA ASP A 87 8.59 -2.59 -12.92
C ASP A 87 8.21 -2.12 -11.49
N GLU A 88 6.93 -2.29 -11.10
CA GLU A 88 6.35 -1.81 -9.82
C GLU A 88 6.43 -0.28 -9.59
N LYS A 89 6.65 0.51 -10.65
CA LYS A 89 6.54 1.98 -10.63
C LYS A 89 5.26 2.43 -11.32
N VAL A 90 4.61 3.44 -10.73
CA VAL A 90 3.34 3.99 -11.23
C VAL A 90 3.64 5.26 -12.01
N PHE A 91 3.11 5.33 -13.23
CA PHE A 91 3.20 6.50 -14.09
C PHE A 91 1.81 6.91 -14.56
N CYS A 92 1.54 8.22 -14.56
CA CYS A 92 0.36 8.74 -15.24
C CYS A 92 0.50 8.57 -16.77
N GLU A 93 -0.61 8.68 -17.49
CA GLU A 93 -0.62 8.57 -18.96
C GLU A 93 0.40 9.47 -19.67
N LYS A 94 0.65 10.67 -19.13
CA LYS A 94 1.62 11.65 -19.69
C LYS A 94 3.07 11.20 -19.52
N CYS A 95 3.35 10.39 -18.51
CA CYS A 95 4.70 10.00 -18.10
C CYS A 95 5.09 8.57 -18.50
N ARG A 96 4.15 7.77 -19.03
CA ARG A 96 4.31 6.34 -19.37
C ARG A 96 5.43 6.01 -20.38
N GLN A 97 5.97 7.00 -21.09
CA GLN A 97 6.90 6.84 -22.21
C GLN A 97 8.14 7.75 -22.15
N SER A 98 8.39 8.45 -21.03
CA SER A 98 9.63 9.26 -20.91
C SER A 98 10.85 8.46 -20.51
#